data_AF-A0A7J6ATC7-F1
#
_entry.id   AF-A0A7J6ATC7-F1
#
_cell.length_a   1.000
_cell.length_b   1.000
_cell.length_c   1.000
_cell.angle_alpha   90.00
_cell.angle_beta   90.00
_cell.angle_gamma   90.00
#
_symmetry.space_group_name_H-M   'P 1'
#
loop_
_entity.id
_entity.type
_entity.pdbx_description
1 polymer ?
#
loop_
_entity_poly.entity_id
_entity_poly.type
_entity_poly.pdbx_seq_one_letter_code
_entity_poly.pdbx_strand_id
1 'polypeptide(L)'
;MGKEQDLLLAVKNGDLNAAHKLLAKIKANRNKLLSSTKKLNINYQDTDGFSALHHAALTGTTDLLSLLLDAQATVDIKDRNGDKHLYNIIFI
;
A
#
# COMPACT_ATOMS: atom_id res chain seq x y z
N MET A 1 14.66 -3.33 8.66
CA MET A 1 13.34 -2.71 8.43
C MET A 1 13.04 -2.82 6.94
N GLY A 2 11.96 -3.51 6.57
CA GLY A 2 11.59 -3.72 5.16
C GLY A 2 10.96 -2.46 4.57
N LYS A 3 11.16 -2.20 3.27
CA LYS A 3 10.60 -1.00 2.61
C LYS A 3 9.06 -1.01 2.63
N GLU A 4 8.48 -2.19 2.77
CA GLU A 4 7.05 -2.44 2.93
C GLU A 4 6.52 -1.92 4.28
N GLN A 5 7.28 -2.12 5.36
CA GLN A 5 6.94 -1.58 6.68
C GLN A 5 7.05 -0.06 6.70
N ASP A 6 8.06 0.50 6.02
CA ASP A 6 8.19 1.95 5.86
C ASP A 6 7.00 2.55 5.10
N LEU A 7 6.48 1.84 4.09
CA LEU A 7 5.29 2.27 3.35
C LEU A 7 4.03 2.25 4.23
N LEU A 8 3.81 1.15 4.98
CA LEU A 8 2.70 1.06 5.93
C LEU A 8 2.77 2.18 6.98
N LEU A 9 3.96 2.43 7.54
CA LEU A 9 4.16 3.46 8.55
C LEU A 9 3.89 4.85 7.99
N ALA A 10 4.37 5.15 6.77
CA ALA A 10 4.08 6.41 6.09
C ALA A 10 2.57 6.62 5.92
N VAL A 11 1.86 5.60 5.44
CA VAL A 11 0.41 5.67 5.25
C VAL A 11 -0.35 5.80 6.58
N LYS A 12 0.03 5.02 7.59
CA LYS A 12 -0.54 5.09 8.93
C LYS A 12 -0.38 6.48 9.58
N ASN A 13 0.73 7.14 9.30
CA ASN A 13 1.01 8.49 9.78
C ASN A 13 0.38 9.59 8.88
N GLY A 14 -0.27 9.23 7.77
CA GLY A 14 -0.80 10.19 6.80
C GLY A 14 0.27 10.92 5.96
N ASP A 15 1.50 10.41 5.93
CA ASP A 15 2.61 11.02 5.20
C ASP A 15 2.57 10.63 3.71
N LEU A 16 1.85 11.46 2.94
CA LEU A 16 1.71 11.29 1.50
C LEU A 16 3.04 11.40 0.76
N ASN A 17 3.92 12.31 1.18
CA ASN A 17 5.19 12.54 0.49
C ASN A 17 6.11 11.33 0.63
N ALA A 18 6.18 10.75 1.84
CA ALA A 18 6.94 9.53 2.09
C ALA A 18 6.37 8.35 1.28
N ALA A 19 5.05 8.15 1.29
CA ALA A 19 4.40 7.09 0.51
C ALA A 19 4.64 7.27 -1.00
N HIS A 20 4.49 8.49 -1.54
CA HIS A 20 4.73 8.80 -2.94
C HIS A 20 6.17 8.52 -3.33
N LYS A 21 7.15 8.95 -2.52
CA LYS A 21 8.58 8.72 -2.78
C LYS A 21 8.94 7.24 -2.78
N LEU A 22 8.32 6.45 -1.90
CA LEU A 22 8.51 5.00 -1.85
C LEU A 22 7.91 4.32 -3.10
N LEU A 23 6.68 4.68 -3.48
CA LEU A 23 6.02 4.11 -4.66
C LEU A 23 6.66 4.55 -5.99
N ALA A 24 7.05 5.82 -6.10
CA ALA A 24 7.76 6.37 -7.27
C ALA A 24 9.10 5.67 -7.49
N LYS A 25 9.84 5.33 -6.42
CA LYS A 25 11.06 4.51 -6.52
C LYS A 25 10.79 3.13 -7.12
N ILE A 26 9.63 2.53 -6.85
CA ILE A 26 9.24 1.23 -7.44
C ILE A 26 8.90 1.43 -8.92
N LYS A 27 8.07 2.43 -9.26
CA LYS A 27 7.64 2.72 -10.63
C LYS A 27 8.84 3.03 -11.54
N ALA A 28 9.79 3.82 -11.05
CA ALA A 28 11.05 4.11 -11.74
C ALA A 28 11.90 2.85 -11.98
N ASN A 29 11.93 1.92 -11.03
CA ASN A 29 12.62 0.63 -11.19
C ASN A 29 11.88 -0.35 -12.11
N ARG A 30 10.56 -0.18 -12.29
CA ARG A 30 9.71 -1.09 -13.08
C ARG A 30 9.85 -0.87 -14.58
N ASN A 31 10.16 0.35 -15.02
CA ASN A 31 10.40 0.68 -16.44
C ASN A 31 11.78 0.21 -16.93
N LYS A 32 12.68 -0.16 -16.01
CA LYS A 32 13.96 -0.79 -16.35
C LYS A 32 13.78 -2.31 -16.31
N LEU A 33 13.46 -2.87 -17.47
CA LEU A 33 13.41 -4.30 -17.77
C LEU A 33 14.38 -5.12 -16.89
N LEU A 34 13.83 -6.04 -16.08
CA LEU A 34 14.50 -7.18 -15.43
C LEU A 34 15.72 -6.92 -14.51
N SER A 35 15.56 -6.34 -13.32
CA SER A 35 16.64 -6.45 -12.30
C SER A 35 16.15 -6.59 -10.87
N SER A 36 15.98 -7.85 -10.45
CA SER A 36 16.31 -8.50 -9.15
C SER A 36 16.51 -7.67 -7.87
N THR A 37 15.81 -6.56 -7.69
CA THR A 37 15.95 -5.72 -6.50
C THR A 37 14.60 -5.57 -5.83
N LYS A 38 14.33 -6.48 -4.87
CA LYS A 38 13.21 -6.47 -3.92
C LYS A 38 11.94 -5.80 -4.46
N LYS A 39 11.08 -6.60 -5.11
CA LYS A 39 9.68 -6.24 -5.36
C LYS A 39 9.10 -5.76 -4.03
N LEU A 40 8.93 -4.45 -3.88
CA LEU A 40 8.21 -3.90 -2.74
C LEU A 40 6.80 -4.46 -2.84
N ASN A 41 6.42 -5.25 -1.84
CA ASN A 41 5.09 -5.81 -1.80
C ASN A 41 4.11 -4.74 -1.33
N ILE A 42 3.43 -4.09 -2.27
CA ILE A 42 2.41 -3.07 -1.98
C ILE A 42 1.23 -3.68 -1.18
N ASN A 43 1.02 -4.99 -1.36
CA ASN A 43 0.02 -5.77 -0.66
C ASN A 43 0.55 -6.35 0.66
N TYR A 44 1.70 -5.89 1.14
CA TYR A 44 2.22 -6.30 2.43
C TYR A 44 1.21 -5.92 3.53
N GLN A 45 0.93 -6.89 4.38
CA GLN A 45 0.04 -6.76 5.52
C GLN A 45 0.87 -6.64 6.80
N ASP A 46 0.40 -5.82 7.73
CA ASP A 46 0.96 -5.76 9.06
C ASP A 46 0.60 -7.01 9.90
N THR A 47 0.95 -6.97 11.18
CA THR A 47 0.67 -8.05 12.14
C THR A 47 -0.80 -8.33 12.34
N ASP A 48 -1.63 -7.31 12.14
CA ASP A 48 -3.09 -7.33 12.25
C ASP A 48 -3.73 -7.82 10.94
N GLY A 49 -2.96 -7.89 9.85
CA GLY A 49 -3.41 -8.31 8.53
C GLY A 49 -3.92 -7.16 7.65
N PHE A 50 -3.70 -5.91 8.06
CA PHE A 50 -4.05 -4.73 7.27
C PHE A 50 -2.93 -4.35 6.29
N SER A 51 -3.32 -4.10 5.05
CA SER A 51 -2.42 -3.56 4.04
C SER A 51 -2.32 -2.03 4.10
N ALA A 52 -1.35 -1.45 3.40
CA ALA A 52 -1.24 0.00 3.26
C ALA A 52 -2.55 0.65 2.78
N LEU A 53 -3.30 -0.03 1.90
CA LEU A 53 -4.57 0.47 1.39
C LEU A 53 -5.66 0.51 2.48
N HIS A 54 -5.69 -0.46 3.39
CA HIS A 54 -6.62 -0.44 4.52
C HIS A 54 -6.36 0.75 5.44
N HIS A 55 -5.09 1.03 5.76
CA HIS A 55 -4.71 2.19 6.57
C HIS A 55 -5.03 3.52 5.85
N ALA A 56 -4.81 3.62 4.54
CA ALA A 56 -5.20 4.80 3.77
C ALA A 56 -6.72 5.04 3.78
N ALA A 57 -7.50 3.95 3.69
CA ALA A 57 -8.96 4.02 3.80
C ALA A 57 -9.43 4.43 5.19
N LEU A 58 -8.83 3.85 6.25
CA LEU A 58 -9.15 4.18 7.64
C LEU A 58 -8.81 5.62 8.02
N THR A 59 -7.73 6.16 7.46
CA THR A 59 -7.35 7.56 7.65
C THR A 59 -8.20 8.54 6.83
N GLY A 60 -8.99 8.04 5.87
CA GLY A 60 -9.83 8.87 5.00
C GLY A 60 -9.05 9.72 4.00
N THR A 61 -7.81 9.33 3.70
CA THR A 61 -6.90 10.11 2.85
C THR A 61 -7.04 9.69 1.39
N THR A 62 -7.93 10.37 0.66
CA THR A 62 -8.21 10.12 -0.77
C THR A 62 -6.96 10.19 -1.66
N ASP A 63 -6.02 11.08 -1.33
CA ASP A 63 -4.78 11.21 -2.08
C ASP A 63 -3.86 9.99 -1.90
N LEU A 64 -3.77 9.43 -0.68
CA LEU A 64 -3.02 8.20 -0.41
C LEU A 64 -3.68 6.98 -1.06
N LEU A 65 -5.00 6.91 -1.04
CA LEU A 65 -5.78 5.91 -1.77
C LEU A 65 -5.47 5.97 -3.28
N SER A 66 -5.58 7.16 -3.88
CA SER A 66 -5.32 7.37 -5.30
C SER A 66 -3.88 6.98 -5.67
N LEU A 67 -2.92 7.31 -4.80
CA LEU A 67 -1.52 6.97 -4.97
C LEU A 67 -1.28 5.44 -4.93
N LEU A 68 -1.89 4.73 -3.99
CA LEU A 68 -1.77 3.27 -3.87
C LEU A 68 -2.48 2.57 -5.05
N LEU A 69 -3.62 3.09 -5.50
CA LEU A 69 -4.32 2.61 -6.69
C LEU A 69 -3.50 2.82 -7.97
N ASP A 70 -2.86 3.98 -8.17
CA ASP A 70 -1.93 4.22 -9.29
C ASP A 70 -0.75 3.24 -9.26
N ALA A 71 -0.32 2.82 -8.07
CA ALA A 71 0.71 1.81 -7.88
C ALA A 71 0.21 0.36 -8.09
N GLN A 72 -1.04 0.16 -8.52
CA GLN A 72 -1.69 -1.15 -8.71
C GLN A 72 -1.77 -1.97 -7.41
N ALA A 73 -2.01 -1.32 -6.27
CA ALA A 73 -2.34 -2.01 -5.03
C ALA A 73 -3.54 -2.93 -5.23
N THR A 74 -3.46 -4.16 -4.72
CA THR A 74 -4.59 -5.08 -4.75
C THR A 74 -5.61 -4.66 -3.70
N VAL A 75 -6.83 -4.44 -4.17
CA VAL A 75 -7.98 -4.08 -3.34
C VAL A 75 -8.61 -5.30 -2.64
N ASP A 76 -8.43 -6.50 -3.20
CA ASP A 76 -9.03 -7.75 -2.71
C ASP A 76 -8.07 -8.55 -1.80
N ILE A 77 -7.30 -7.87 -0.94
CA ILE A 77 -6.42 -8.59 -0.02
C ILE A 77 -7.26 -9.06 1.17
N LYS A 78 -7.33 -10.38 1.36
CA LYS A 78 -8.00 -10.97 2.52
C LYS A 78 -7.18 -10.74 3.79
N ASP A 79 -7.83 -10.24 4.82
CA ASP A 79 -7.26 -10.15 6.15
C ASP A 79 -7.03 -11.56 6.75
N ARG A 80 -6.17 -11.66 7.76
CA ARG A 80 -5.76 -12.88 8.46
C ARG A 80 -6.92 -13.61 9.12
N ASN A 81 -8.02 -12.91 9.42
CA ASN A 81 -9.24 -13.54 9.93
C ASN A 81 -10.01 -14.34 8.86
N GLY A 82 -9.63 -14.30 7.58
CA GLY A 82 -10.29 -15.05 6.50
C GLY A 82 -11.71 -14.55 6.16
N ASP A 83 -12.29 -13.81 7.09
CA ASP A 83 -13.43 -12.95 6.88
C ASP A 83 -13.08 -11.91 5.84
N LYS A 84 -13.84 -11.96 4.75
CA LYS A 84 -14.02 -10.89 3.79
C LYS A 84 -14.63 -9.69 4.54
N HIS A 85 -13.88 -9.07 5.45
CA HIS A 85 -14.38 -7.97 6.25
C HIS A 85 -14.65 -6.81 5.31
N LEU A 86 -15.93 -6.50 5.24
CA LEU A 86 -16.66 -5.56 4.41
C LEU A 86 -16.22 -4.09 4.60
N TYR A 87 -14.92 -3.80 4.76
CA TYR A 87 -14.40 -2.48 4.43
C TYR A 87 -14.28 -2.42 2.92
N ASN A 88 -15.45 -2.23 2.32
CA ASN A 88 -15.61 -1.75 0.98
C ASN A 88 -14.78 -0.45 0.88
N ILE A 89 -13.54 -0.55 0.40
CA ILE A 89 -12.73 0.60 -0.02
C ILE A 89 -13.44 1.39 -1.14
N ILE A 90 -14.57 0.88 -1.62
CA ILE A 90 -15.60 1.58 -2.38
C ILE A 90 -16.47 2.43 -1.44
N PHE A 91 -15.89 3.45 -0.84
CA PHE A 91 -16.65 4.64 -0.46
C PHE A 91 -15.95 5.86 -1.06
N ILE A 92 -16.05 5.95 -2.38
CA ILE A 92 -15.92 7.19 -3.16
C ILE A 92 -17.20 7.35 -3.97
#